data_AF-A0A2Z6NHU0-F1
#
_entry.id   AF-A0A2Z6NHU0-F1
#
_cell.length_a   1.000
_cell.length_b   1.000
_cell.length_c   1.000
_cell.angle_alpha   90.00
_cell.angle_beta   90.00
_cell.angle_gamma   90.00
#
_symmetry.space_group_name_H-M   'P 1'
#
loop_
_entity.id
_entity.type
_entity.pdbx_description
1 polymer ?
#
loop_
_entity_poly.entity_id
_entity_poly.type
_entity_poly.pdbx_seq_one_letter_code
_entity_poly.pdbx_strand_id
1 'polypeptide(L)'
;MFHIPSHVGHYLTSTVSDYLVNGQWFFPAFFYQHFNALCGIVQQVTIPIEPAQDKLLWKHTDTCELQLSDAYLFKLQPFQELHWAKLIWNPDIPPSKSLLVWRLMHNKIPTDDNLMLRGCELPSMCSLCSKNVEFLFTFSLNVFMLSTFGPGLPTAST
;
A
#
# COMPACT_ATOMS: atom_id res chain seq x y z
N MET A 1 5.60 14.98 -2.89
CA MET A 1 5.07 16.33 -3.16
C MET A 1 5.98 17.29 -2.42
N PHE A 2 6.52 18.33 -3.07
CA PHE A 2 7.47 19.23 -2.41
C PHE A 2 6.78 19.92 -1.22
N HIS A 3 7.31 19.78 -0.01
CA HIS A 3 6.74 20.36 1.22
C HIS A 3 7.04 21.87 1.29
N ILE A 4 6.47 22.65 0.37
CA ILE A 4 6.63 24.10 0.33
C ILE A 4 5.67 24.73 1.35
N PRO A 5 6.13 25.57 2.28
CA PRO A 5 5.26 26.25 3.23
C PRO A 5 4.21 27.11 2.53
N SER A 6 2.97 27.09 3.03
CA SER A 6 1.83 27.79 2.43
C SER A 6 2.03 29.31 2.28
N HIS A 7 2.78 29.93 3.20
CA HIS A 7 3.12 31.36 3.17
C HIS A 7 4.20 31.74 2.15
N VAL A 8 4.86 30.77 1.50
CA VAL A 8 5.87 31.01 0.47
C VAL A 8 5.28 30.81 -0.93
N GLY A 9 4.23 30.00 -1.05
CA GLY A 9 3.66 29.60 -2.34
C GLY A 9 3.28 30.78 -3.25
N HIS A 10 2.72 31.87 -2.69
CA HIS A 10 2.32 33.04 -3.47
C HIS A 10 3.49 33.89 -4.00
N TYR A 11 4.70 33.71 -3.48
CA TYR A 11 5.90 34.37 -4.01
C TYR A 11 6.56 33.59 -5.15
N LEU A 12 6.20 32.31 -5.36
CA LEU A 12 6.76 31.45 -6.40
C LEU A 12 5.98 31.59 -7.71
N THR A 13 5.96 32.80 -8.26
CA THR A 13 5.18 33.12 -9.48
C THR A 13 5.93 32.85 -10.78
N SER A 14 7.25 32.69 -10.73
CA SER A 14 8.07 32.45 -11.90
C SER A 14 7.86 31.04 -12.46
N THR A 15 7.71 30.96 -13.77
CA THR A 15 7.61 29.72 -14.54
C THR A 15 8.96 29.28 -15.06
N VAL A 16 9.07 28.04 -15.52
CA VAL A 16 10.29 27.54 -16.17
C VAL A 16 10.61 28.38 -17.42
N SER A 17 9.61 28.81 -18.20
CA SER A 17 9.81 29.63 -19.40
C SER A 17 10.43 30.99 -19.12
N ASP A 18 10.24 31.56 -17.93
CA ASP A 18 10.85 32.85 -17.57
C ASP A 18 12.39 32.76 -17.47
N TYR A 19 12.92 31.55 -17.31
CA TYR A 19 14.34 31.26 -17.25
C TYR A 19 14.87 30.61 -18.54
N LEU A 20 14.08 30.59 -19.62
CA LEU A 20 14.47 30.00 -20.90
C LEU A 20 14.55 31.07 -21.99
N VAL A 21 15.75 31.31 -22.52
CA VAL A 21 15.99 32.25 -23.61
C VAL A 21 16.64 31.49 -24.76
N ASN A 22 15.99 31.49 -25.93
CA ASN A 22 16.45 30.77 -27.13
C ASN A 22 16.76 29.27 -26.90
N GLY A 23 15.95 28.61 -26.06
CA GLY A 23 16.15 27.20 -25.72
C GLY A 23 17.33 26.92 -24.78
N GLN A 24 17.87 27.95 -24.13
CA GLN A 24 18.94 27.83 -23.14
C GLN A 24 18.51 28.39 -21.78
N TRP A 25 19.01 27.76 -20.71
CA TRP A 25 18.78 28.21 -19.33
C TRP A 25 19.50 29.52 -19.04
N PHE A 26 18.76 30.53 -18.61
CA PHE A 26 19.29 31.84 -18.22
C PHE A 26 18.80 32.22 -16.81
N PHE A 27 19.71 32.14 -15.84
CA PHE A 27 19.41 32.48 -14.44
C PHE A 27 19.94 33.86 -14.05
N PRO A 28 19.23 34.61 -13.17
CA PRO A 28 19.76 35.80 -12.53
C PRO A 28 21.07 35.55 -11.76
N ALA A 29 21.96 36.55 -11.70
CA ALA A 29 23.28 36.45 -11.05
C ALA A 29 23.22 35.93 -9.60
N PHE A 30 22.18 36.29 -8.86
CA PHE A 30 21.97 35.84 -7.49
C PHE A 30 21.88 34.32 -7.37
N PHE A 31 21.31 33.61 -8.36
CA PHE A 31 21.24 32.15 -8.36
C PHE A 31 22.61 31.51 -8.50
N TYR A 32 23.47 32.06 -9.36
CA TYR A 32 24.85 31.57 -9.48
C TYR A 32 25.65 31.79 -8.20
N GLN A 33 25.37 32.87 -7.46
CA GLN A 33 26.04 33.16 -6.19
C GLN A 33 25.62 32.23 -5.06
N HIS A 34 24.33 31.92 -4.94
CA HIS A 34 23.78 31.17 -3.80
C HIS A 34 23.54 29.68 -4.10
N PHE A 35 23.34 29.34 -5.37
CA PHE A 35 22.90 28.02 -5.83
C PHE A 35 23.70 27.54 -7.05
N ASN A 36 25.01 27.79 -7.07
CA ASN A 36 25.90 27.42 -8.17
C ASN A 36 25.74 25.94 -8.58
N ALA A 37 25.75 25.02 -7.62
CA ALA A 37 25.63 23.59 -7.89
C ALA A 37 24.32 23.23 -8.62
N LEU A 38 23.20 23.86 -8.23
CA LEU A 38 21.91 23.64 -8.89
C LEU A 38 21.92 24.22 -10.32
N CYS A 39 22.49 25.42 -10.50
CA CYS A 39 22.63 26.01 -11.82
C CYS A 39 23.45 25.09 -12.74
N GLY A 40 24.54 24.53 -12.23
CA GLY A 40 25.38 23.57 -12.96
C GLY A 40 24.64 22.29 -13.35
N ILE A 41 23.78 21.75 -12.49
CA ILE A 41 22.95 20.58 -12.80
C ILE A 41 21.91 20.92 -13.88
N VAL A 42 21.21 22.05 -13.73
CA VAL A 42 20.14 22.43 -14.66
C VAL A 42 20.69 22.76 -16.05
N GLN A 43 21.88 23.36 -16.13
CA GLN A 43 22.56 23.60 -17.41
C GLN A 43 22.91 22.32 -18.18
N GLN A 44 23.02 21.17 -17.51
CA GLN A 44 23.26 19.87 -18.17
C GLN A 44 21.97 19.28 -18.77
N VAL A 45 20.80 19.86 -18.47
CA VAL A 45 19.52 19.37 -18.98
C VAL A 45 19.29 19.91 -20.40
N THR A 46 19.33 19.03 -21.39
CA THR A 46 19.00 19.36 -22.78
C THR A 46 17.50 19.62 -22.93
N ILE A 47 17.15 20.79 -23.44
CA ILE A 47 15.76 21.15 -23.74
C ILE A 47 15.47 20.75 -25.19
N PRO A 48 14.45 19.91 -25.45
CA PRO A 48 14.04 19.56 -26.80
C PRO A 48 13.64 20.82 -27.58
N ILE A 49 14.22 21.02 -28.77
CA ILE A 49 13.88 22.12 -29.68
C ILE A 49 12.53 21.85 -30.35
N GLU A 50 12.20 20.57 -30.52
CA GLU A 50 10.94 20.11 -31.08
C GLU A 50 9.98 19.67 -29.97
N PRO A 51 8.66 19.89 -30.14
CA PRO A 51 7.67 19.45 -29.18
C PRO A 51 7.68 17.93 -29.08
N ALA A 52 8.14 17.42 -27.94
CA ALA A 52 8.06 16.01 -27.58
C ALA A 52 6.83 15.76 -26.71
N GLN A 53 6.20 14.59 -26.86
CA GLN A 53 5.14 14.17 -25.95
C GLN A 53 5.72 13.79 -24.60
N ASP A 54 5.02 14.18 -23.53
CA ASP A 54 5.35 13.79 -22.17
C ASP A 54 5.31 12.26 -22.01
N LYS A 55 6.32 11.71 -21.33
CA LYS A 55 6.41 10.29 -21.02
C LYS A 55 6.39 10.09 -19.51
N LEU A 56 5.63 9.10 -19.06
CA LEU A 56 5.68 8.65 -17.67
C LEU A 56 6.93 7.82 -17.47
N LEU A 57 7.80 8.25 -16.55
CA LEU A 57 9.03 7.55 -16.22
C LEU A 57 8.92 6.87 -14.85
N TRP A 58 9.35 5.62 -14.79
CA TRP A 58 9.38 4.85 -13.55
C TRP A 58 10.72 5.02 -12.84
N LYS A 59 10.72 5.65 -11.66
CA LYS A 59 11.95 6.00 -10.93
C LYS A 59 12.70 4.83 -10.31
N HIS A 60 12.08 3.65 -10.25
CA HIS A 60 12.64 2.46 -9.62
C HIS A 60 13.26 1.49 -10.63
N THR A 61 13.44 1.90 -11.89
CA THR A 61 14.15 1.14 -12.93
C THR A 61 15.18 2.02 -13.63
N ASP A 62 16.33 1.43 -13.98
CA ASP A 62 17.41 2.15 -14.67
C ASP A 62 17.02 2.55 -16.10
N THR A 63 16.11 1.79 -16.71
CA THR A 63 15.56 2.09 -18.05
C THR A 63 14.52 3.19 -18.04
N CYS A 64 14.05 3.62 -16.86
CA CYS A 64 12.94 4.55 -16.67
C CYS A 64 11.61 4.08 -17.28
N GLU A 65 11.51 2.85 -17.76
CA GLU A 65 10.29 2.24 -18.29
C GLU A 65 9.58 1.42 -17.20
N LEU A 66 8.25 1.43 -17.22
CA LEU A 66 7.42 0.64 -16.32
C LEU A 66 7.09 -0.70 -16.95
N GLN A 67 7.69 -1.78 -16.46
CA GLN A 67 7.23 -3.13 -16.75
C GLN A 67 6.31 -3.65 -15.64
N LEU A 68 5.38 -4.53 -16.03
CA LEU A 68 4.44 -5.13 -15.08
C LEU A 68 5.16 -5.93 -13.99
N SER A 69 6.25 -6.60 -14.32
CA SER A 69 7.11 -7.31 -13.36
C SER A 69 7.65 -6.40 -12.28
N ASP A 70 8.14 -5.22 -12.68
CA ASP A 70 8.79 -4.27 -11.78
C ASP A 70 7.76 -3.59 -10.88
N ALA A 71 6.59 -3.28 -11.45
CA ALA A 71 5.44 -2.78 -10.69
C ALA A 71 4.97 -3.80 -9.64
N TYR A 72 4.91 -5.08 -10.01
CA TYR A 72 4.52 -6.16 -9.12
C TYR A 72 5.50 -6.30 -7.96
N LEU A 73 6.81 -6.38 -8.25
CA LEU A 73 7.85 -6.48 -7.23
C LEU A 73 7.88 -5.26 -6.33
N PHE A 74 7.69 -4.06 -6.88
CA PHE A 74 7.61 -2.83 -6.09
C PHE A 74 6.43 -2.82 -5.10
N LYS A 75 5.29 -3.41 -5.49
CA LYS A 75 4.12 -3.55 -4.61
C LYS A 75 4.22 -4.73 -3.66
N LEU A 76 5.06 -5.70 -3.96
CA LEU A 76 5.35 -6.84 -3.10
C LEU A 76 6.14 -6.35 -1.89
N GLN A 77 5.43 -5.84 -0.87
CA GLN A 77 6.05 -5.70 0.44
C GLN A 77 6.55 -7.08 0.88
N PRO A 78 7.73 -7.17 1.54
CA PRO A 78 8.19 -8.45 2.08
C PRO A 78 7.09 -8.96 3.02
N PHE A 79 6.38 -10.00 2.59
CA PHE A 79 5.34 -10.61 3.40
C PHE A 79 6.01 -11.12 4.66
N GLN A 80 5.44 -10.78 5.82
CA GLN A 80 5.83 -11.44 7.05
C GLN A 80 5.56 -12.93 6.86
N GLU A 81 6.56 -13.77 7.14
CA GLU A 81 6.39 -15.20 7.09
C GLU A 81 5.45 -15.62 8.23
N LEU A 82 4.17 -15.80 7.91
CA LEU A 82 3.16 -16.20 8.88
C LEU A 82 3.20 -17.73 9.01
N HIS A 83 3.78 -18.23 10.10
CA HIS A 83 3.88 -19.67 10.37
C HIS A 83 2.51 -20.37 10.27
N TRP A 84 1.44 -19.71 10.75
CA TRP A 84 0.09 -20.24 10.66
C TRP A 84 -0.42 -20.37 9.21
N ALA A 85 0.07 -19.54 8.28
CA ALA A 85 -0.34 -19.61 6.87
C ALA A 85 0.13 -20.92 6.23
N LYS A 86 1.34 -21.37 6.53
CA LYS A 86 1.86 -22.68 6.06
C LYS A 86 1.00 -23.85 6.56
N LEU A 87 0.52 -23.76 7.80
CA LEU A 87 -0.32 -24.81 8.40
C LEU A 87 -1.68 -24.94 7.72
N ILE A 88 -2.29 -23.82 7.33
CA ILE A 88 -3.62 -23.83 6.70
C ILE A 88 -3.58 -24.15 5.21
N TRP A 89 -2.49 -23.81 4.51
CA TRP A 89 -2.31 -24.08 3.08
C TRP A 89 -1.59 -25.42 2.84
N ASN A 90 -2.14 -26.49 3.43
CA ASN A 90 -1.67 -27.86 3.27
C ASN A 90 -2.54 -28.61 2.25
N PRO A 91 -1.98 -29.42 1.32
CA PRO A 91 -2.75 -30.23 0.36
C PRO A 91 -3.79 -31.18 0.99
N ASP A 92 -3.59 -31.61 2.24
CA ASP A 92 -4.53 -32.45 2.99
C ASP A 92 -5.75 -31.67 3.50
N ILE A 93 -5.71 -30.34 3.47
CA ILE A 93 -6.79 -29.46 3.91
C ILE A 93 -7.55 -28.93 2.68
N PRO A 94 -8.84 -29.23 2.55
CA PRO A 94 -9.68 -28.65 1.50
C PRO A 94 -9.57 -27.11 1.46
N PRO A 95 -9.43 -26.48 0.28
CA PRO A 95 -9.26 -25.03 0.14
C PRO A 95 -10.34 -24.20 0.83
N SER A 96 -11.58 -24.71 0.89
CA SER A 96 -12.70 -24.05 1.59
C SER A 96 -12.45 -23.89 3.09
N LYS A 97 -11.81 -24.88 3.73
CA LYS A 97 -11.45 -24.85 5.14
C LYS A 97 -10.27 -23.92 5.38
N SER A 98 -9.24 -23.99 4.55
CA SER A 98 -8.08 -23.08 4.59
C SER A 98 -8.52 -21.63 4.47
N LEU A 99 -9.42 -21.34 3.53
CA LEU A 99 -9.95 -19.98 3.32
C LEU A 99 -10.75 -19.48 4.53
N LEU A 100 -11.53 -20.34 5.19
CA LEU A 100 -12.26 -19.97 6.41
C LEU A 100 -11.29 -19.59 7.54
N VAL A 101 -10.27 -20.41 7.79
CA VAL A 101 -9.27 -20.13 8.82
C VAL A 101 -8.45 -18.88 8.46
N TRP A 102 -8.10 -18.69 7.19
CA TRP A 102 -7.45 -17.45 6.74
C TRP A 102 -8.31 -16.21 7.03
N ARG A 103 -9.62 -16.27 6.72
CA ARG A 103 -10.56 -15.19 7.05
C ARG A 103 -10.65 -14.97 8.55
N LEU A 104 -10.63 -16.03 9.35
CA LEU A 104 -10.61 -15.91 10.80
C LEU A 104 -9.37 -15.18 11.32
N MET A 105 -8.18 -15.64 10.92
CA MET A 105 -6.90 -15.10 11.40
C MET A 105 -6.73 -13.63 11.05
N HIS A 106 -7.37 -13.16 9.97
CA HIS A 106 -7.40 -11.75 9.59
C HIS A 106 -8.61 -10.97 10.11
N ASN A 107 -9.47 -11.57 10.95
CA ASN A 107 -10.75 -11.00 11.39
C ASN A 107 -11.61 -10.48 10.22
N LYS A 108 -11.73 -11.29 9.16
CA LYS A 108 -12.48 -11.00 7.93
C LYS A 108 -13.69 -11.92 7.74
N ILE A 109 -14.10 -12.65 8.78
CA ILE A 109 -15.37 -13.38 8.75
C ILE A 109 -16.50 -12.35 8.74
N PRO A 110 -17.56 -12.52 7.92
CA PRO A 110 -18.71 -11.63 7.88
C PRO A 110 -19.60 -11.83 9.11
N THR A 111 -19.06 -11.48 10.28
CA THR A 111 -19.83 -11.34 11.52
C THR A 111 -20.53 -9.99 11.52
N ASP A 112 -21.59 -9.84 12.31
CA ASP A 112 -22.34 -8.60 12.43
C ASP A 112 -21.42 -7.41 12.75
N ASP A 113 -20.47 -7.59 13.69
CA ASP A 113 -19.47 -6.58 14.03
C ASP A 113 -18.60 -6.18 12.82
N ASN A 114 -18.09 -7.15 12.05
CA ASN A 114 -17.23 -6.90 10.90
C ASN A 114 -18.01 -6.30 9.72
N LEU A 115 -19.30 -6.59 9.61
CA LEU A 115 -20.18 -6.01 8.61
C LEU A 115 -20.58 -4.57 8.98
N MET A 116 -20.88 -4.31 10.26
CA MET A 116 -21.13 -2.95 10.78
C MET A 116 -19.91 -2.04 10.59
N LEU A 117 -18.69 -2.53 10.87
CA LEU A 117 -17.45 -1.80 10.61
C LEU A 117 -17.26 -1.42 9.13
N ARG A 118 -17.91 -2.15 8.21
CA ARG A 118 -17.87 -1.90 6.76
C ARG A 118 -19.08 -1.11 6.26
N GLY A 119 -19.90 -0.57 7.16
CA GLY A 119 -21.06 0.27 6.82
C GLY A 119 -22.29 -0.52 6.40
N CYS A 120 -22.37 -1.82 6.70
CA CYS A 120 -23.62 -2.57 6.54
C CYS A 120 -24.54 -2.28 7.73
N GLU A 121 -25.76 -1.81 7.45
CA GLU A 121 -26.82 -1.67 8.46
C GLU A 121 -27.43 -3.06 8.71
N LEU A 122 -27.15 -3.62 9.89
CA LEU A 122 -27.74 -4.89 10.31
C LEU A 122 -28.92 -4.68 11.26
N PRO A 123 -29.95 -5.56 11.20
CA PRO A 123 -31.01 -5.55 12.19
C PRO A 123 -30.44 -5.81 13.58
N SER A 124 -30.89 -5.04 14.57
CA SER A 124 -30.41 -5.03 15.97
C SER A 124 -30.71 -6.30 16.78
N MET A 125 -31.14 -7.38 16.12
CA MET A 125 -31.55 -8.61 16.78
C MET A 125 -30.96 -9.84 16.07
N CYS A 126 -30.19 -10.63 16.83
CA CYS A 126 -29.76 -11.95 16.40
C CYS A 126 -30.98 -12.84 16.14
N SER A 127 -31.14 -13.34 14.92
CA SER A 127 -32.25 -14.21 14.48
C SER A 127 -32.27 -15.57 15.18
N LEU A 128 -31.21 -15.95 15.89
CA LEU A 128 -31.08 -17.24 16.57
C LEU A 128 -31.40 -17.18 18.08
N CYS A 129 -31.15 -16.06 18.78
CA CYS A 129 -31.34 -16.02 20.23
C CYS A 129 -32.25 -14.88 20.74
N SER A 130 -32.64 -13.92 19.90
CA SER A 130 -33.47 -12.76 20.30
C SER A 130 -33.00 -12.05 21.58
N LYS A 131 -31.71 -12.16 21.90
CA LYS A 131 -31.02 -11.53 23.03
C LYS A 131 -29.65 -11.02 22.56
N ASN A 132 -29.02 -10.22 23.41
CA ASN A 132 -27.80 -9.48 23.10
C ASN A 132 -26.64 -10.39 22.65
N VAL A 133 -25.76 -9.83 21.83
CA VAL A 133 -24.64 -10.45 21.10
C VAL A 133 -23.85 -11.41 22.00
N GLU A 134 -23.99 -12.71 21.75
CA GLU A 134 -23.18 -13.75 22.41
C GLU A 134 -22.31 -14.48 21.39
N PHE A 135 -21.04 -14.63 21.76
CA PHE A 135 -19.90 -15.12 20.99
C PHE A 135 -20.08 -16.57 20.50
N LEU A 136 -20.85 -16.78 19.42
CA LEU A 136 -21.03 -18.11 18.81
C LEU A 136 -19.77 -18.65 18.09
N PHE A 137 -18.75 -17.83 17.89
CA PHE A 137 -17.57 -18.25 17.12
C PHE A 137 -16.56 -19.07 17.92
N THR A 138 -16.36 -18.80 19.21
CA THR A 138 -15.30 -19.45 20.00
C THR A 138 -15.52 -20.95 20.22
N PHE A 139 -16.79 -21.39 20.31
CA PHE A 139 -17.12 -22.79 20.60
C PHE A 139 -16.98 -23.68 19.36
N SER A 140 -17.46 -23.23 18.19
CA SER A 140 -17.31 -23.98 16.93
C SER A 140 -15.85 -24.03 16.46
N LEU A 141 -15.05 -23.01 16.79
CA LEU A 141 -13.64 -22.96 16.42
C LEU A 141 -12.75 -23.84 17.27
N ASN A 142 -13.01 -23.96 18.58
CA ASN A 142 -12.28 -24.92 19.41
C ASN A 142 -12.51 -26.36 18.91
N VAL A 143 -13.75 -26.72 18.59
CA VAL A 143 -14.08 -28.05 18.05
C VAL A 143 -13.45 -28.28 16.68
N PHE A 144 -13.41 -27.26 15.81
CA PHE A 144 -12.80 -27.37 14.49
C PHE A 144 -11.28 -27.45 14.56
N MET A 145 -10.62 -26.61 15.37
CA MET A 145 -9.17 -26.65 15.58
C MET A 145 -8.73 -27.96 16.23
N LEU A 146 -9.46 -28.46 17.23
CA LEU A 146 -9.18 -29.76 17.85
C LEU A 146 -9.36 -30.94 16.88
N SER A 147 -10.35 -30.88 15.99
CA SER A 147 -10.64 -31.96 15.03
C SER A 147 -9.77 -31.93 13.77
N THR A 148 -9.19 -30.77 13.40
CA THR A 148 -8.29 -30.66 12.24
C THR A 148 -6.81 -30.66 12.58
N PHE A 149 -6.41 -30.25 13.80
CA PHE A 149 -4.98 -30.14 14.16
C PHE A 149 -4.49 -31.11 15.25
N GLY A 150 -5.37 -31.86 15.92
CA GLY A 150 -4.97 -32.84 16.96
C GLY A 150 -4.21 -32.24 18.16
N PRO A 151 -3.82 -33.04 19.18
CA PRO A 151 -3.23 -32.55 20.43
C PRO A 151 -1.73 -32.20 20.28
N GLY A 152 -1.38 -31.46 19.23
CA GLY A 152 0.00 -31.14 18.84
C GLY A 152 0.35 -29.66 18.87
N LEU A 153 -0.48 -28.79 19.44
CA LEU A 153 -0.06 -27.40 19.69
C LEU A 153 0.72 -27.33 21.02
N PRO A 154 1.95 -26.78 21.03
CA PRO A 154 2.60 -26.45 22.28
C PRO A 154 1.78 -25.34 22.95
N THR A 155 1.39 -25.60 24.19
CA THR A 155 0.86 -24.58 25.09
C THR A 155 1.84 -23.40 25.10
N ALA A 156 1.35 -22.22 24.71
CA ALA A 156 2.04 -20.97 25.00
C ALA A 156 2.09 -20.82 26.53
N SER A 157 3.19 -21.22 27.15
CA SER A 157 3.58 -20.75 28.47
C SER A 157 4.11 -19.33 28.34
N THR A 158 3.58 -18.44 29.17
CA THR A 158 4.03 -17.08 29.53
C THR A 158 5.51 -16.79 29.34
#